data_AF-A0A376RNJ2-F1
#
_entry.id   AF-A0A376RNJ2-F1
#
_cell.length_a   1.000
_cell.length_b   1.000
_cell.length_c   1.000
_cell.angle_alpha   90.00
_cell.angle_beta   90.00
_cell.angle_gamma   90.00
#
_symmetry.space_group_name_H-M   'P 1'
#
loop_
_entity.id
_entity.type
_entity.pdbx_description
1 polymer ?
#
loop_
_entity_poly.entity_id
_entity_poly.type
_entity_poly.pdbx_seq_one_letter_code
_entity_poly.pdbx_strand_id
1 'polypeptide(L)'
;MAQIPSLLLSTAAAIIVTRVSDNGDIAHDVRNQLLASPSVLYTATGIMFVLAVVPGMPHLPFLLFSALLGFTGWRMSKRPQAAEAEEKSLETLTRTITETSEQQISWETIPLIEPISLSLGYKLVALVDKAQGNPLTQRIRGVRQVLSDGNGVLLPEIRIRENFRLKPSQYAIFINGIKADEADIPADKLMALPSSETYGEIDGVLGKRPGVRDAGDLDPACAESEGAEYGVSGDRQRQRDCYPCK
;
A
#
# COMPACT_ATOMS: atom_id res chain seq x y z
N MET A 1 -48.08 3.62 -19.40
CA MET A 1 -47.81 5.01 -19.82
C MET A 1 -46.83 5.65 -18.85
N ALA A 2 -45.53 5.53 -19.12
CA ALA A 2 -44.46 6.25 -18.40
C ALA A 2 -43.41 6.70 -19.42
N GLN A 3 -43.86 7.44 -20.44
CA GLN A 3 -43.00 7.90 -21.54
C GLN A 3 -42.55 9.35 -21.36
N ILE A 4 -43.33 10.15 -20.65
CA ILE A 4 -42.99 11.54 -20.32
C ILE A 4 -41.81 11.61 -19.33
N PRO A 5 -41.74 10.81 -18.24
CA PRO A 5 -40.64 10.91 -17.27
C PRO A 5 -39.27 10.50 -17.83
N SER A 6 -39.24 9.49 -18.71
CA SER A 6 -37.99 8.99 -19.32
C SER A 6 -37.41 9.97 -20.35
N LEU A 7 -38.28 10.68 -21.09
CA LEU A 7 -37.85 11.72 -22.03
C LEU A 7 -37.29 12.95 -21.32
N LEU A 8 -37.87 13.32 -20.16
CA LEU A 8 -37.36 14.39 -19.31
C LEU A 8 -36.01 14.03 -18.66
N LEU A 9 -35.82 12.79 -18.22
CA LEU A 9 -34.56 12.34 -17.63
C LEU A 9 -33.42 12.30 -18.68
N SER A 10 -33.72 11.85 -19.90
CA SER A 10 -32.76 11.80 -21.01
C SER A 10 -32.33 13.20 -21.46
N THR A 11 -33.29 14.13 -21.58
CA THR A 11 -32.99 15.52 -21.93
C THR A 11 -32.23 16.25 -20.81
N ALA A 12 -32.56 16.01 -19.54
CA ALA A 12 -31.81 16.55 -18.41
C ALA A 12 -30.35 16.04 -18.38
N ALA A 13 -30.13 14.74 -18.62
CA ALA A 13 -28.78 14.16 -18.70
C ALA A 13 -27.97 14.74 -19.88
N ALA A 14 -28.59 14.90 -21.05
CA ALA A 14 -27.96 15.52 -22.22
C ALA A 14 -27.57 17.00 -21.98
N ILE A 15 -28.40 17.75 -21.25
CA ILE A 15 -28.10 19.14 -20.88
C ILE A 15 -26.97 19.23 -19.84
N ILE A 16 -26.89 18.29 -18.88
CA ILE A 16 -25.81 18.24 -17.89
C ILE A 16 -24.46 17.95 -18.55
N VAL A 17 -24.41 16.98 -19.47
CA VAL A 17 -23.19 16.63 -20.22
C VAL A 17 -22.69 17.80 -21.07
N THR A 18 -23.58 18.63 -21.60
CA THR A 18 -23.21 19.79 -22.42
C THR A 18 -22.84 21.03 -21.61
N ARG A 19 -23.33 21.19 -20.37
CA ARG A 19 -22.98 22.32 -19.49
C ARG A 19 -21.72 22.13 -18.63
N VAL A 20 -21.16 20.92 -18.53
CA VAL A 20 -19.86 20.71 -17.86
C VAL A 20 -18.66 21.08 -18.77
N SER A 21 -18.89 21.53 -20.01
CA SER A 21 -17.90 22.28 -20.78
C SER A 21 -17.87 23.75 -20.38
N ASP A 22 -17.55 24.03 -19.12
CA ASP A 22 -17.09 25.37 -18.73
C ASP A 22 -15.56 25.38 -18.83
N ASN A 23 -15.12 25.98 -19.94
CA ASN A 23 -13.86 26.71 -20.15
C ASN A 23 -12.52 25.97 -20.08
N GLY A 24 -12.06 25.56 -21.26
CA GLY A 24 -10.68 25.82 -21.69
C GLY A 24 -9.81 24.58 -21.86
N ASP A 25 -9.69 23.75 -20.84
CA ASP A 25 -8.57 22.82 -20.78
C ASP A 25 -8.77 21.57 -21.65
N ILE A 26 -9.95 20.94 -21.62
CA ILE A 26 -10.16 19.68 -22.38
C ILE A 26 -10.15 19.92 -23.89
N ALA A 27 -10.80 20.99 -24.38
CA ALA A 27 -10.78 21.31 -25.81
C ALA A 27 -9.37 21.73 -26.28
N HIS A 28 -8.62 22.42 -25.42
CA HIS A 28 -7.24 22.82 -25.71
C HIS A 28 -6.28 21.62 -25.67
N ASP A 29 -6.48 20.68 -24.74
CA ASP A 29 -5.70 19.45 -24.60
C ASP A 29 -5.99 18.47 -25.73
N VAL A 30 -7.26 18.29 -26.10
CA VAL A 30 -7.64 17.45 -27.26
C VAL A 30 -7.10 18.05 -28.56
N ARG A 31 -7.18 19.38 -28.75
CA ARG A 31 -6.58 20.05 -29.91
C ARG A 31 -5.07 19.87 -29.94
N ASN A 32 -4.41 20.03 -28.79
CA ASN A 32 -2.97 19.87 -28.68
C ASN A 32 -2.56 18.42 -28.93
N GLN A 33 -3.28 17.42 -28.42
CA GLN A 33 -2.96 16.00 -28.60
C GLN A 33 -3.21 15.52 -30.03
N LEU A 34 -4.29 15.95 -30.66
CA LEU A 34 -4.60 15.60 -32.06
C LEU A 34 -3.66 16.27 -33.07
N LEU A 35 -3.19 17.50 -32.77
CA LEU A 35 -2.21 18.19 -33.59
C LEU A 35 -0.75 17.87 -33.21
N ALA A 36 -0.51 17.24 -32.05
CA ALA A 36 0.82 16.87 -31.57
C ALA A 36 1.33 15.53 -32.10
N SER A 37 0.44 14.61 -32.47
CA SER A 37 0.83 13.29 -32.99
C SER A 37 1.02 13.30 -34.51
N PRO A 38 2.25 13.11 -35.01
CA PRO A 38 2.50 13.04 -36.46
C PRO A 38 1.74 11.87 -37.11
N SER A 39 1.51 10.79 -36.37
CA SER A 39 0.79 9.58 -36.77
C SER A 39 -0.66 9.87 -37.19
N VAL A 40 -1.37 10.75 -36.47
CA VAL A 40 -2.76 11.13 -36.79
C VAL A 40 -2.83 12.02 -38.03
N LEU A 41 -1.87 12.95 -38.18
CA LEU A 41 -1.75 13.78 -39.37
C LEU A 41 -1.53 12.95 -40.65
N TYR A 42 -0.67 11.92 -40.60
CA TYR A 42 -0.42 11.05 -41.76
C TYR A 42 -1.61 10.16 -42.13
N THR A 43 -2.34 9.62 -41.15
CA THR A 43 -3.56 8.84 -41.42
C THR A 43 -4.66 9.71 -42.01
N ALA A 44 -4.84 10.94 -41.51
CA ALA A 44 -5.75 11.93 -42.08
C ALA A 44 -5.38 12.33 -43.52
N THR A 45 -4.09 12.55 -43.81
CA THR A 45 -3.57 12.79 -45.18
C THR A 45 -3.92 11.64 -46.11
N GLY A 46 -3.75 10.40 -45.66
CA GLY A 46 -4.07 9.19 -46.42
C GLY A 46 -5.55 9.09 -46.76
N ILE A 47 -6.43 9.29 -45.77
CA ILE A 47 -7.88 9.29 -45.97
C ILE A 47 -8.30 10.40 -46.96
N MET A 48 -7.78 11.63 -46.78
CA MET A 48 -8.03 12.75 -47.70
C MET A 48 -7.55 12.48 -49.12
N PHE A 49 -6.42 11.80 -49.28
CA PHE A 49 -5.89 11.43 -50.59
C PHE A 49 -6.77 10.38 -51.27
N VAL A 50 -7.20 9.34 -50.54
CA VAL A 50 -8.12 8.31 -51.07
C VAL A 50 -9.44 8.96 -51.51
N LEU A 51 -10.00 9.87 -50.72
CA LEU A 51 -11.21 10.61 -51.09
C LEU A 51 -11.01 11.50 -52.33
N ALA A 52 -9.82 12.07 -52.51
CA ALA A 52 -9.50 12.89 -53.69
C ALA A 52 -9.50 12.09 -55.01
N VAL A 53 -9.23 10.78 -54.95
CA VAL A 53 -9.20 9.88 -56.12
C VAL A 53 -10.60 9.39 -56.51
N VAL A 54 -11.61 9.57 -55.65
CA VAL A 54 -12.99 9.14 -55.93
C VAL A 54 -13.61 10.00 -57.05
N PRO A 55 -14.06 9.39 -58.17
CA PRO A 55 -14.68 10.12 -59.26
C PRO A 55 -16.07 10.62 -58.85
N GLY A 56 -16.35 11.91 -59.07
CA GLY A 56 -17.64 12.55 -58.75
C GLY A 56 -17.55 13.79 -57.85
N MET A 57 -16.37 14.10 -57.30
CA MET A 57 -16.12 15.31 -56.49
C MET A 57 -14.98 16.17 -57.10
N PRO A 58 -14.95 17.49 -56.84
CA PRO A 58 -13.84 18.33 -57.29
C PRO A 58 -12.55 17.87 -56.59
N HIS A 59 -11.65 17.21 -57.33
CA HIS A 59 -10.40 16.64 -56.82
C HIS A 59 -9.38 17.69 -56.34
N LEU A 60 -9.43 18.91 -56.89
CA LEU A 60 -8.56 20.03 -56.57
C LEU A 60 -8.52 20.40 -55.07
N PRO A 61 -9.66 20.67 -54.39
CA PRO A 61 -9.64 20.99 -52.95
C PRO A 61 -9.11 19.84 -52.09
N PHE A 62 -9.47 18.58 -52.38
CA PHE A 62 -9.04 17.43 -51.58
C PHE A 62 -7.53 17.16 -51.72
N LEU A 63 -6.98 17.28 -52.94
CA LEU A 63 -5.53 17.20 -53.15
C LEU A 63 -4.79 18.35 -52.46
N LEU A 64 -5.34 19.57 -52.49
CA LEU A 64 -4.73 20.72 -51.83
C LEU A 64 -4.70 20.55 -50.30
N PHE A 65 -5.80 20.10 -49.69
CA PHE A 65 -5.83 19.81 -48.25
C PHE A 65 -4.93 18.62 -47.88
N SER A 66 -4.92 17.54 -48.67
CA SER A 66 -4.04 16.40 -48.44
C SER A 66 -2.56 16.82 -48.49
N ALA A 67 -2.16 17.63 -49.48
CA ALA A 67 -0.82 18.17 -49.59
C ALA A 67 -0.47 19.11 -48.43
N LEU A 68 -1.41 19.94 -47.98
CA LEU A 68 -1.22 20.85 -46.84
C LEU A 68 -1.01 20.05 -45.54
N LEU A 69 -1.87 19.07 -45.25
CA LEU A 69 -1.76 18.22 -44.06
C LEU A 69 -0.46 17.40 -44.08
N GLY A 70 -0.11 16.85 -45.25
CA GLY A 70 1.13 16.10 -45.43
C GLY A 70 2.37 16.98 -45.24
N PHE A 71 2.34 18.22 -45.73
CA PHE A 71 3.43 19.19 -45.51
C PHE A 71 3.54 19.60 -44.04
N THR A 72 2.41 19.82 -43.34
CA THR A 72 2.42 20.11 -41.91
C THR A 72 2.94 18.93 -41.08
N GLY A 73 2.53 17.70 -41.41
CA GLY A 73 3.04 16.48 -40.78
C GLY A 73 4.53 16.28 -41.01
N TRP A 74 5.01 16.48 -42.24
CA TRP A 74 6.43 16.38 -42.59
C TRP A 74 7.29 17.44 -41.88
N ARG A 75 6.81 18.69 -41.81
CA ARG A 75 7.50 19.77 -41.07
C ARG A 75 7.53 19.50 -39.56
N MET A 76 6.48 18.88 -39.02
CA MET A 76 6.38 18.54 -37.61
C MET A 76 7.23 17.33 -37.24
N SER A 77 7.30 16.32 -38.12
CA SER A 77 8.15 15.13 -37.99
C SER A 77 9.65 15.46 -38.07
N LYS A 78 10.04 16.59 -38.70
CA LYS A 78 11.41 17.11 -38.68
C LYS A 78 11.83 17.82 -37.37
N ARG A 79 10.92 17.99 -36.40
CA ARG A 79 11.32 18.40 -35.04
C ARG A 79 11.85 17.16 -34.30
N PRO A 80 12.97 17.26 -33.57
CA PRO A 80 13.72 16.09 -33.11
C PRO A 80 12.87 15.21 -32.18
N GLN A 81 12.51 14.02 -32.67
CA GLN A 81 12.47 12.69 -32.04
C GLN A 81 12.15 12.57 -30.53
N ALA A 82 11.37 13.47 -29.96
CA ALA A 82 10.82 13.35 -28.61
C ALA A 82 9.37 12.82 -28.62
N ALA A 83 8.64 13.01 -29.72
CA ALA A 83 7.22 12.67 -29.80
C ALA A 83 6.92 11.17 -29.98
N GLU A 84 7.79 10.38 -30.63
CA GLU A 84 7.58 8.92 -30.78
C GLU A 84 7.88 8.14 -29.47
N ALA A 85 8.79 8.65 -28.64
CA ALA A 85 9.02 8.10 -27.30
C ALA A 85 7.86 8.45 -26.36
N GLU A 86 7.24 9.61 -26.57
CA GLU A 86 6.10 10.08 -25.80
C GLU A 86 4.80 9.35 -26.17
N GLU A 87 4.56 9.02 -27.46
CA GLU A 87 3.38 8.25 -27.91
C GLU A 87 3.36 6.83 -27.32
N LYS A 88 4.52 6.15 -27.26
CA LYS A 88 4.65 4.84 -26.61
C LYS A 88 4.52 4.92 -25.08
N SER A 89 4.96 6.03 -24.49
CA SER A 89 4.82 6.30 -23.06
C SER A 89 3.39 6.71 -22.68
N LEU A 90 2.66 7.39 -23.58
CA LEU A 90 1.28 7.84 -23.38
C LEU A 90 0.29 6.73 -23.66
N GLU A 91 0.54 5.84 -24.62
CA GLU A 91 -0.29 4.64 -24.81
C GLU A 91 -0.12 3.66 -23.64
N THR A 92 1.09 3.54 -23.09
CA THR A 92 1.32 2.80 -21.83
C THR A 92 0.74 3.53 -20.61
N LEU A 93 0.89 4.84 -20.47
CA LEU A 93 0.27 5.63 -19.39
C LEU A 93 -1.25 5.63 -19.48
N THR A 94 -1.85 5.70 -20.66
CA THR A 94 -3.31 5.68 -20.83
C THR A 94 -3.87 4.29 -20.58
N ARG A 95 -3.14 3.23 -20.96
CA ARG A 95 -3.48 1.86 -20.58
C ARG A 95 -3.36 1.65 -19.07
N THR A 96 -2.30 2.14 -18.45
CA THR A 96 -2.14 2.12 -16.99
C THR A 96 -3.21 2.97 -16.30
N ILE A 97 -3.54 4.17 -16.77
CA ILE A 97 -4.56 5.05 -16.16
C ILE A 97 -5.97 4.48 -16.35
N THR A 98 -6.28 3.85 -17.48
CA THR A 98 -7.57 3.18 -17.70
C THR A 98 -7.70 1.90 -16.87
N GLU A 99 -6.61 1.17 -16.64
CA GLU A 99 -6.56 0.04 -15.70
C GLU A 99 -6.51 0.49 -14.21
N THR A 100 -6.10 1.73 -13.91
CA THR A 100 -5.98 2.25 -12.53
C THR A 100 -7.19 3.10 -12.10
N SER A 101 -7.93 3.69 -13.04
CA SER A 101 -9.13 4.51 -12.75
C SER A 101 -10.37 3.68 -12.40
N GLU A 102 -10.29 2.36 -12.57
CA GLU A 102 -11.29 1.41 -12.07
C GLU A 102 -10.64 0.38 -11.12
N GLN A 103 -9.83 0.84 -10.17
CA GLN A 103 -9.83 0.18 -8.85
C GLN A 103 -11.17 0.47 -8.18
N GLN A 104 -12.25 -0.03 -8.80
CA GLN A 104 -13.48 -0.33 -8.10
C GLN A 104 -13.05 -1.17 -6.90
N ILE A 105 -13.43 -0.75 -5.70
CA ILE A 105 -13.24 -1.52 -4.48
C ILE A 105 -14.00 -2.84 -4.72
N SER A 106 -13.29 -3.84 -5.21
CA SER A 106 -13.86 -5.14 -5.53
C SER A 106 -13.88 -5.97 -4.26
N TRP A 107 -14.69 -7.03 -4.24
CA TRP A 107 -14.69 -8.00 -3.16
C TRP A 107 -13.31 -8.66 -2.98
N GLU A 108 -12.46 -8.64 -4.02
CA GLU A 108 -11.04 -9.04 -3.94
C GLU A 108 -10.12 -8.02 -3.24
N THR A 109 -10.56 -6.78 -3.06
CA THR A 109 -9.84 -5.71 -2.32
C THR A 109 -10.06 -5.81 -0.81
N ILE A 110 -11.00 -6.66 -0.36
CA ILE A 110 -11.19 -6.93 1.06
C ILE A 110 -10.01 -7.79 1.53
N PRO A 111 -9.15 -7.31 2.44
CA PRO A 111 -8.04 -8.10 2.93
C PRO A 111 -8.59 -9.35 3.62
N LEU A 112 -8.11 -10.52 3.19
CA LEU A 112 -8.45 -11.78 3.82
C LEU A 112 -8.10 -11.66 5.31
N ILE A 113 -9.11 -11.82 6.17
CA ILE A 113 -8.91 -11.69 7.62
C ILE A 113 -7.89 -12.73 8.04
N GLU A 114 -6.73 -12.27 8.49
CA GLU A 114 -5.71 -13.16 9.02
C GLU A 114 -6.20 -13.80 10.33
N PRO A 115 -6.03 -15.13 10.49
CA PRO A 115 -6.38 -15.80 11.73
C PRO A 115 -5.62 -15.23 12.94
N ILE A 116 -4.33 -14.96 12.77
CA ILE A 116 -3.48 -14.31 13.77
C ILE A 116 -2.57 -13.31 13.07
N SER A 117 -2.59 -12.05 13.51
CA SER A 117 -1.67 -11.04 13.04
C SER A 117 -1.05 -10.23 14.18
N LEU A 118 0.21 -9.84 14.00
CA LEU A 118 0.99 -9.03 14.93
C LEU A 118 1.29 -7.70 14.26
N SER A 119 0.75 -6.61 14.80
CA SER A 119 1.04 -5.25 14.36
C SER A 119 2.13 -4.63 15.22
N LEU A 120 3.12 -4.04 14.58
CA LEU A 120 4.27 -3.42 15.25
C LEU A 120 4.37 -1.93 14.95
N GLY A 121 4.71 -1.14 15.96
CA GLY A 121 5.22 0.22 15.78
C GLY A 121 6.59 0.23 15.11
N TYR A 122 6.94 1.35 14.49
CA TYR A 122 8.13 1.44 13.62
C TYR A 122 9.46 1.16 14.33
N LYS A 123 9.61 1.41 15.64
CA LYS A 123 10.86 1.07 16.37
C LYS A 123 11.03 -0.45 16.54
N LEU A 124 9.93 -1.20 16.59
CA LEU A 124 9.96 -2.65 16.75
C LEU A 124 10.19 -3.40 15.44
N VAL A 125 10.03 -2.74 14.28
CA VAL A 125 10.26 -3.35 12.96
C VAL A 125 11.71 -3.85 12.81
N ALA A 126 12.68 -3.20 13.46
CA ALA A 126 14.07 -3.64 13.51
C ALA A 126 14.25 -5.07 14.06
N LEU A 127 13.32 -5.56 14.91
CA LEU A 127 13.36 -6.91 15.47
C LEU A 127 12.93 -8.00 14.46
N VAL A 128 12.34 -7.61 13.33
CA VAL A 128 11.86 -8.49 12.26
C VAL A 128 12.82 -8.46 11.06
N ASP A 129 13.70 -7.47 10.99
CA ASP A 129 14.61 -7.27 9.88
C ASP A 129 15.56 -8.47 9.72
N LYS A 130 15.63 -9.00 8.48
CA LYS A 130 16.53 -10.09 8.10
C LYS A 130 18.00 -9.68 8.23
N ALA A 131 18.32 -8.40 8.00
CA ALA A 131 19.69 -7.91 8.12
C ALA A 131 20.21 -7.99 9.57
N GLN A 132 19.31 -7.93 10.55
CA GLN A 132 19.65 -8.02 11.98
C GLN A 132 19.40 -9.41 12.58
N GLY A 133 19.30 -10.45 11.73
CA GLY A 133 19.13 -11.84 12.17
C GLY A 133 17.69 -12.24 12.53
N ASN A 134 16.72 -11.34 12.37
CA ASN A 134 15.29 -11.57 12.58
C ASN A 134 14.95 -12.33 13.90
N PRO A 135 15.33 -11.76 15.06
CA PRO A 135 15.10 -12.42 16.35
C PRO A 135 13.62 -12.68 16.64
N LEU A 136 12.71 -11.78 16.24
CA LEU A 136 11.30 -11.92 16.55
C LEU A 136 10.63 -13.05 15.74
N THR A 137 10.89 -13.16 14.44
CA THR A 137 10.28 -14.23 13.62
C THR A 137 10.79 -15.60 14.03
N GLN A 138 12.07 -15.73 14.39
CA GLN A 138 12.60 -16.99 14.90
C GLN A 138 11.91 -17.40 16.20
N ARG A 139 11.71 -16.46 17.14
CA ARG A 139 11.01 -16.73 18.40
C ARG A 139 9.55 -17.11 18.17
N ILE A 140 8.85 -16.41 17.27
CA ILE A 140 7.46 -16.72 16.90
C ILE A 140 7.33 -18.14 16.35
N ARG A 141 8.27 -18.58 15.49
CA ARG A 141 8.29 -19.96 14.98
C ARG A 141 8.48 -20.97 16.10
N GLY A 142 9.41 -20.72 17.03
CA GLY A 142 9.63 -21.58 18.19
C GLY A 142 8.41 -21.68 19.10
N VAL A 143 7.77 -20.54 19.42
CA VAL A 143 6.53 -20.52 20.21
C VAL A 143 5.41 -21.29 19.52
N ARG A 144 5.24 -21.11 18.20
CA ARG A 144 4.25 -21.84 17.41
C ARG A 144 4.48 -23.34 17.48
N GLN A 145 5.73 -23.80 17.42
CA GLN A 145 6.06 -25.22 17.52
C GLN A 145 5.73 -25.77 18.91
N VAL A 146 6.23 -25.14 19.97
CA VAL A 146 5.96 -25.57 21.36
C VAL A 146 4.46 -25.62 21.65
N LEU A 147 3.70 -24.63 21.19
CA LEU A 147 2.27 -24.57 21.43
C LEU A 147 1.49 -25.58 20.57
N SER A 148 1.97 -25.88 19.35
CA SER A 148 1.36 -26.91 18.52
C SER A 148 1.60 -28.31 19.08
N ASP A 149 2.80 -28.58 19.58
CA ASP A 149 3.18 -29.85 20.20
C ASP A 149 2.42 -30.07 21.51
N GLY A 150 2.27 -29.02 22.34
CA GLY A 150 1.57 -29.10 23.62
C GLY A 150 0.04 -29.27 23.50
N ASN A 151 -0.59 -28.71 22.46
CA ASN A 151 -2.04 -28.76 22.28
C ASN A 151 -2.49 -29.79 21.22
N GLY A 152 -1.57 -30.43 20.51
CA GLY A 152 -1.88 -31.40 19.45
C GLY A 152 -2.55 -30.80 18.21
N VAL A 153 -2.52 -29.48 18.05
CA VAL A 153 -3.15 -28.75 16.93
C VAL A 153 -2.12 -27.85 16.28
N LEU A 154 -1.99 -27.91 14.95
CA LEU A 154 -1.10 -27.03 14.21
C LEU A 154 -1.65 -25.60 14.20
N LEU A 155 -0.93 -24.67 14.85
CA LEU A 155 -1.29 -23.26 14.81
C LEU A 155 -1.12 -22.68 13.39
N PRO A 156 -1.97 -21.71 12.97
CA PRO A 156 -1.78 -20.99 11.71
C PRO A 156 -0.51 -20.14 11.72
N GLU A 157 -0.09 -19.67 10.54
CA GLU A 157 1.03 -18.73 10.44
C GLU A 157 0.64 -17.34 10.98
N ILE A 158 1.53 -16.75 11.80
CA ILE A 158 1.35 -15.43 12.38
C ILE A 158 1.94 -14.41 11.42
N ARG A 159 1.08 -13.59 10.79
CA ARG A 159 1.55 -12.51 9.90
C ARG A 159 1.98 -11.29 10.71
N ILE A 160 3.16 -10.75 10.40
CA ILE A 160 3.66 -9.53 11.03
C ILE A 160 3.42 -8.36 10.07
N ARG A 161 2.82 -7.27 10.57
CA ARG A 161 2.55 -6.04 9.81
C ARG A 161 3.10 -4.85 10.60
N GLU A 162 3.57 -3.84 9.89
CA GLU A 162 3.84 -2.54 10.50
C GLU A 162 2.54 -1.72 10.54
N ASN A 163 2.34 -0.96 11.62
CA ASN A 163 1.19 -0.08 11.76
C ASN A 163 1.64 1.28 12.31
N PHE A 164 1.68 2.28 11.43
CA PHE A 164 2.07 3.64 11.77
C PHE A 164 1.07 4.38 12.67
N ARG A 165 -0.11 3.79 12.93
CA ARG A 165 -1.08 4.33 13.90
C ARG A 165 -0.75 3.95 15.35
N LEU A 166 0.09 2.93 15.56
CA LEU A 166 0.57 2.54 16.89
C LEU A 166 1.72 3.46 17.33
N LYS A 167 1.92 3.57 18.65
CA LYS A 167 3.10 4.27 19.19
C LYS A 167 4.39 3.58 18.73
N PRO A 168 5.53 4.31 18.70
CA PRO A 168 6.81 3.80 18.20
C PRO A 168 7.22 2.42 18.75
N SER A 169 7.08 2.25 20.06
CA SER A 169 7.51 1.07 20.83
C SER A 169 6.34 0.12 21.17
N GLN A 170 5.17 0.32 20.57
CA GLN A 170 3.97 -0.42 20.90
C GLN A 170 3.72 -1.56 19.90
N TYR A 171 3.19 -2.67 20.40
CA TYR A 171 2.70 -3.77 19.57
C TYR A 171 1.24 -4.07 19.89
N ALA A 172 0.53 -4.63 18.92
CA ALA A 172 -0.84 -5.11 19.09
C ALA A 172 -1.01 -6.47 18.41
N ILE A 173 -1.65 -7.40 19.11
CA ILE A 173 -1.97 -8.73 18.61
C ILE A 173 -3.43 -8.75 18.17
N PHE A 174 -3.71 -9.30 17.00
CA PHE A 174 -5.04 -9.47 16.47
C PHE A 174 -5.32 -10.94 16.20
N ILE A 175 -6.52 -11.39 16.58
CA ILE A 175 -7.04 -12.73 16.31
C ILE A 175 -8.31 -12.55 15.48
N ASN A 176 -8.34 -13.14 14.28
CA ASN A 176 -9.43 -12.96 13.32
C ASN A 176 -9.80 -11.47 13.09
N GLY A 177 -8.78 -10.61 13.05
CA GLY A 177 -8.94 -9.15 12.88
C GLY A 177 -9.40 -8.39 14.13
N ILE A 178 -9.69 -9.05 15.25
CA ILE A 178 -10.07 -8.42 16.52
C ILE A 178 -8.81 -8.21 17.37
N LYS A 179 -8.62 -7.00 17.90
CA LYS A 179 -7.49 -6.68 18.79
C LYS A 179 -7.62 -7.48 20.09
N ALA A 180 -6.72 -8.44 20.28
CA ALA A 180 -6.68 -9.33 21.44
C ALA A 180 -5.90 -8.74 22.61
N ASP A 181 -4.76 -8.11 22.32
CA ASP A 181 -3.90 -7.48 23.33
C ASP A 181 -3.05 -6.35 22.72
N GLU A 182 -2.61 -5.42 23.56
CA GLU A 182 -1.79 -4.27 23.17
C GLU A 182 -0.92 -3.82 24.35
N ALA A 183 0.39 -3.70 24.12
CA ALA A 183 1.32 -3.24 25.15
C ALA A 183 2.52 -2.51 24.55
N ASP A 184 3.22 -1.75 25.40
CA ASP A 184 4.42 -0.99 25.05
C ASP A 184 5.67 -1.78 25.46
N ILE A 185 6.64 -1.90 24.55
CA ILE A 185 7.91 -2.60 24.78
C ILE A 185 9.05 -1.70 24.26
N PRO A 186 9.93 -1.21 25.15
CA PRO A 186 11.11 -0.47 24.74
C PRO A 186 12.12 -1.39 24.01
N ALA A 187 12.31 -1.18 22.71
CA ALA A 187 13.18 -1.99 21.85
C ALA A 187 14.68 -1.92 22.21
N ASP A 188 15.08 -0.86 22.90
CA ASP A 188 16.46 -0.53 23.25
C ASP A 188 16.89 -1.09 24.60
N LYS A 189 15.95 -1.65 25.38
CA LYS A 189 16.20 -2.08 26.76
C LYS A 189 15.86 -3.55 26.99
N LEU A 190 16.33 -4.09 28.11
CA LEU A 190 16.03 -5.46 28.54
C LEU A 190 15.09 -5.44 29.74
N MET A 191 14.16 -6.39 29.78
CA MET A 191 13.26 -6.58 30.91
C MET A 191 13.89 -7.55 31.91
N ALA A 192 14.12 -7.10 33.14
CA ALA A 192 14.46 -7.99 34.24
C ALA A 192 13.18 -8.66 34.76
N LEU A 193 13.23 -9.97 34.96
CA LEU A 193 12.19 -10.72 35.63
C LEU A 193 12.73 -11.13 37.01
N PRO A 194 11.98 -10.90 38.10
CA PRO A 194 12.39 -11.35 39.42
C PRO A 194 12.44 -12.88 39.42
N SER A 195 13.51 -13.43 39.98
CA SER A 195 13.62 -14.84 40.35
C SER A 195 13.65 -14.96 41.88
N SER A 196 13.39 -16.16 42.40
CA SER A 196 13.47 -16.42 43.85
C SER A 196 14.86 -16.15 44.44
N GLU A 197 15.89 -16.00 43.60
CA GLU A 197 17.28 -15.74 43.99
C GLU A 197 17.79 -14.37 43.50
N THR A 198 16.90 -13.39 43.29
CA THR A 198 17.35 -12.05 42.86
C THR A 198 18.10 -11.36 43.99
N TYR A 199 19.41 -11.16 43.83
CA TYR A 199 20.25 -10.41 44.78
C TYR A 199 20.45 -8.96 44.30
N GLY A 200 19.94 -8.00 45.08
CA GLY A 200 20.12 -6.56 44.86
C GLY A 200 19.01 -5.89 44.03
N GLU A 201 18.88 -4.57 44.18
CA GLU A 201 18.01 -3.75 43.34
C GLU A 201 18.67 -3.45 41.99
N ILE A 202 17.93 -3.65 40.90
CA ILE A 202 18.38 -3.34 39.55
C ILE A 202 17.91 -1.94 39.20
N ASP A 203 18.85 -1.05 38.86
CA ASP A 203 18.52 0.29 38.35
C ASP A 203 17.81 0.16 36.98
N GLY A 204 16.59 0.65 36.90
CA GLY A 204 15.76 0.51 35.71
C GLY A 204 14.42 1.24 35.81
N VAL A 205 13.75 1.39 34.66
CA VAL A 205 12.41 1.97 34.60
C VAL A 205 11.38 0.90 34.94
N LEU A 206 10.48 1.21 35.88
CA LEU A 206 9.40 0.32 36.26
C LEU A 206 8.45 0.06 35.10
N GLY A 207 8.26 -1.21 34.76
CA GLY A 207 7.41 -1.63 33.63
C GLY A 207 6.50 -2.80 33.98
N LYS A 208 5.26 -2.78 33.48
CA LYS A 208 4.34 -3.92 33.63
C LYS A 208 4.68 -5.00 32.60
N ARG A 209 4.76 -6.27 33.03
CA ARG A 209 4.96 -7.40 32.12
C ARG A 209 3.73 -7.60 31.22
N PRO A 210 3.89 -7.60 29.89
CA PRO A 210 2.80 -7.92 28.98
C PRO A 210 2.39 -9.40 29.10
N GLY A 211 1.08 -9.67 29.03
CA GLY A 211 0.51 -11.03 29.05
C GLY A 211 0.15 -11.58 30.44
N VAL A 212 0.48 -10.90 31.53
CA VAL A 212 -0.01 -11.23 32.89
C VAL A 212 -1.19 -10.32 33.21
N ARG A 213 -2.39 -10.91 33.38
CA ARG A 213 -3.57 -10.19 33.89
C ARG A 213 -3.54 -10.27 35.42
N ASP A 214 -3.91 -9.17 36.07
CA ASP A 214 -3.71 -8.92 37.50
C ASP A 214 -4.10 -10.11 38.40
N ALA A 215 -3.16 -10.55 39.26
CA ALA A 215 -3.20 -11.36 40.50
C ALA A 215 -4.16 -12.57 40.67
N GLY A 216 -5.23 -12.72 39.89
CA GLY A 216 -6.24 -13.76 40.06
C GLY A 216 -6.03 -15.03 39.21
N ASP A 217 -5.04 -15.02 38.32
CA ASP A 217 -4.75 -16.11 37.36
C ASP A 217 -3.34 -16.71 37.56
N LEU A 218 -2.71 -16.43 38.71
CA LEU A 218 -1.36 -16.91 39.00
C LEU A 218 -1.38 -18.30 39.64
N ASP A 219 -0.58 -19.20 39.07
CA ASP A 219 -0.01 -20.33 39.79
C ASP A 219 0.64 -19.82 41.10
N PRO A 220 0.43 -20.47 42.25
CA PRO A 220 0.91 -19.99 43.54
C PRO A 220 2.45 -19.83 43.61
N ALA A 221 3.20 -20.49 42.73
CA ALA A 221 4.65 -20.32 42.60
C ALA A 221 5.07 -18.95 42.03
N CYS A 222 4.20 -18.27 41.28
CA CYS A 222 4.46 -16.94 40.72
C CYS A 222 3.98 -15.81 41.66
N ALA A 223 2.95 -16.07 42.47
CA ALA A 223 2.31 -15.04 43.31
C ALA A 223 3.23 -14.55 44.45
N GLU A 224 4.14 -15.41 44.92
CA GLU A 224 5.11 -15.05 45.97
C GLU A 224 6.20 -14.08 45.48
N SER A 225 6.30 -13.86 44.16
CA SER A 225 7.27 -12.95 43.54
C SER A 225 6.72 -11.56 43.17
N GLU A 226 5.42 -11.31 43.33
CA GLU A 226 4.73 -10.07 42.89
C GLU A 226 4.91 -8.87 43.83
N GLY A 227 5.66 -9.01 44.92
CA GLY A 227 6.14 -7.85 45.69
C GLY A 227 7.26 -7.06 44.99
N ALA A 228 7.78 -7.54 43.86
CA ALA A 228 8.96 -6.97 43.21
C ALA A 228 8.58 -6.11 41.99
N GLU A 229 8.84 -4.81 42.11
CA GLU A 229 8.87 -3.82 41.04
C GLU A 229 9.85 -4.25 39.90
N TYR A 230 9.38 -4.25 38.65
CA TYR A 230 10.14 -4.77 37.51
C TYR A 230 10.92 -3.65 36.81
N GLY A 231 12.26 -3.65 36.91
CA GLY A 231 13.13 -2.66 36.28
C GLY A 231 13.52 -3.00 34.83
N VAL A 232 13.48 -2.01 33.94
CA VAL A 232 13.97 -2.09 32.57
C VAL A 232 15.37 -1.45 32.51
N SER A 233 16.41 -2.28 32.34
CA SER A 233 17.82 -1.86 32.35
C SER A 233 18.29 -1.40 30.96
N GLY A 234 18.98 -0.26 30.91
CA GLY A 234 19.39 0.44 29.68
C GLY A 234 20.76 0.06 29.10
N ASP A 235 21.50 -0.87 29.73
CA ASP A 235 22.88 -1.15 29.33
C ASP A 235 23.06 -2.59 28.81
N ARG A 236 23.06 -2.73 27.48
CA ARG A 236 23.25 -4.01 26.77
C ARG A 236 24.67 -4.58 26.96
N GLN A 237 25.61 -3.78 27.47
CA GLN A 237 27.02 -4.17 27.63
C GLN A 237 27.30 -4.72 29.04
N ARG A 238 26.73 -4.13 30.10
CA ARG A 238 26.97 -4.55 31.50
C ARG A 238 26.36 -5.88 31.88
N GLN A 239 25.34 -6.35 31.18
CA GLN A 239 24.69 -7.62 31.52
C GLN A 239 25.47 -8.86 31.05
N ARG A 240 26.56 -8.68 30.28
CA ARG A 240 27.55 -9.77 30.08
C ARG A 240 28.42 -10.02 31.31
N ASP A 241 28.50 -9.07 32.25
CA ASP A 241 29.36 -9.17 33.43
C ASP A 241 28.62 -9.68 34.68
N CYS A 242 27.29 -9.89 34.59
CA CYS A 242 26.51 -10.57 35.63
C CYS A 242 26.33 -12.05 35.28
N TYR A 243 27.45 -12.77 35.21
CA TYR A 243 27.48 -14.22 35.46
C TYR A 243 28.32 -14.45 36.70
N PRO A 244 27.89 -15.40 37.55
CA PRO A 244 28.75 -16.55 37.73
C PRO A 244 28.03 -17.83 37.31
N CYS A 245 28.80 -18.69 36.65
CA CYS A 245 28.49 -20.09 36.40
C CYS A 245 28.18 -20.86 37.70
N LYS A 246 27.17 -21.72 37.67
CA LYS A 246 27.33 -23.18 37.83
C LYS A 246 26.14 -23.93 37.27
#